data_AF-A0A532UIA8-F1
#
_entry.id   AF-A0A532UIA8-F1
#
_cell.length_a   1.000
_cell.length_b   1.000
_cell.length_c   1.000
_cell.angle_alpha   90.00
_cell.angle_beta   90.00
_cell.angle_gamma   90.00
#
_symmetry.space_group_name_H-M   'P 1'
#
loop_
_entity.id
_entity.type
_entity.pdbx_description
1 polymer ?
#
loop_
_entity_poly.entity_id
_entity_poly.type
_entity_poly.pdbx_seq_one_letter_code
_entity_poly.pdbx_strand_id
1 'polypeptide(L)'
;MTITDDLREKLTALAFDMTDNFCYGCYKVVQGEKCPSCGTDDFMRHLDGVGVEYGTDWVIEHLIKQHCTPIDAEEQFEELLSETCETVKIGSLEYDPGYVLRNIDPVAFRCGVSDMLAGDEDLYTEIDCQYYNVCDIENMAEELS
;
A
#
# COMPACT_ATOMS: atom_id res chain seq x y z
N MET A 1 -4.04 6.84 -1.26
CA MET A 1 -2.59 6.59 -1.23
C MET A 1 -1.91 7.82 -0.67
N THR A 2 -1.61 7.81 0.63
CA THR A 2 -0.72 8.78 1.27
C THR A 2 0.65 8.14 1.23
N ILE A 3 1.49 8.64 0.33
CA ILE A 3 2.87 8.22 0.10
C ILE A 3 3.59 9.53 -0.22
N THR A 4 4.85 9.65 0.22
CA THR A 4 5.68 10.83 -0.09
C THR A 4 5.70 11.09 -1.60
N ASP A 5 5.76 12.36 -1.98
CA ASP A 5 5.76 12.74 -3.41
C ASP A 5 6.93 12.05 -4.16
N ASP A 6 8.09 11.92 -3.51
CA ASP A 6 9.28 11.25 -4.06
C ASP A 6 9.02 9.76 -4.36
N LEU A 7 8.39 9.01 -3.44
CA LEU A 7 8.10 7.59 -3.68
C LEU A 7 7.00 7.43 -4.74
N ARG A 8 6.01 8.34 -4.78
CA ARG A 8 5.00 8.35 -5.84
C ARG A 8 5.62 8.54 -7.22
N GLU A 9 6.57 9.45 -7.37
CA GLU A 9 7.28 9.68 -8.63
C GLU A 9 8.04 8.43 -9.08
N LYS A 10 8.76 7.77 -8.16
CA LYS A 10 9.47 6.50 -8.43
C LYS A 10 8.52 5.39 -8.88
N LEU A 11 7.43 5.17 -8.14
CA LEU A 11 6.43 4.15 -8.46
C LEU A 11 5.74 4.43 -9.80
N THR A 12 5.50 5.71 -10.11
CA THR A 12 4.93 6.13 -11.39
C THR A 12 5.88 5.83 -12.54
N ALA A 13 7.16 6.18 -12.40
CA ALA A 13 8.19 5.87 -13.41
C ALA A 13 8.31 4.36 -13.64
N LEU A 14 8.40 3.57 -12.55
CA LEU A 14 8.42 2.11 -12.62
C LEU A 14 7.19 1.55 -13.34
N ALA A 15 6.00 2.04 -13.01
CA ALA A 15 4.76 1.62 -13.66
C ALA A 15 4.75 1.94 -15.17
N PHE A 16 5.31 3.09 -15.57
CA PHE A 16 5.49 3.43 -16.99
C PHE A 16 6.46 2.46 -17.69
N ASP A 17 7.58 2.12 -17.04
CA ASP A 17 8.57 1.22 -17.62
C ASP A 17 8.06 -0.23 -17.75
N MET A 18 7.18 -0.67 -16.84
CA MET A 18 6.61 -2.02 -16.85
C MET A 18 5.41 -2.21 -17.78
N THR A 19 4.86 -1.13 -18.33
CA THR A 19 3.64 -1.20 -19.15
C THR A 19 3.87 -0.76 -20.59
N ASP A 20 2.99 -1.21 -21.48
CA ASP A 20 2.98 -0.74 -22.86
C ASP A 20 1.97 0.38 -23.07
N ASN A 21 2.20 1.20 -24.09
CA ASN A 21 1.20 2.15 -24.57
C ASN A 21 0.04 1.40 -25.23
N PHE A 22 -1.19 1.70 -24.84
CA PHE A 22 -2.40 1.15 -25.46
C PHE A 22 -3.25 2.25 -26.09
N CYS A 23 -3.48 2.15 -27.39
CA CYS A 23 -4.36 3.07 -28.11
C CYS A 23 -5.81 2.61 -27.98
N TYR A 24 -6.60 3.33 -27.18
CA TYR A 24 -8.03 3.02 -27.02
C TYR A 24 -8.81 3.10 -28.34
N GLY A 25 -8.57 4.14 -29.15
CA GLY A 25 -9.30 4.34 -30.40
C GLY A 25 -9.04 3.29 -31.48
N CYS A 26 -7.88 2.63 -31.47
CA CYS A 26 -7.54 1.53 -32.38
C CYS A 26 -7.55 0.16 -31.70
N TYR A 27 -7.85 0.13 -30.40
CA TYR A 27 -7.88 -1.04 -29.53
C TYR A 27 -6.68 -1.98 -29.71
N LYS A 28 -5.48 -1.42 -29.59
CA LYS A 28 -4.22 -2.15 -29.75
C LYS A 28 -3.08 -1.54 -28.95
N VAL A 29 -2.13 -2.38 -28.57
CA VAL A 29 -0.82 -1.95 -28.08
C VAL A 29 -0.07 -1.24 -29.20
N VAL A 30 0.57 -0.12 -28.88
CA VAL A 30 1.30 0.73 -29.83
C VAL A 30 2.69 1.03 -29.29
N GLN A 31 3.61 1.29 -30.21
CA GLN A 31 4.99 1.64 -29.90
C GLN A 31 5.28 3.04 -30.44
N GLY A 32 6.01 3.85 -29.67
CA GLY A 32 6.35 5.24 -30.00
C GLY A 32 5.36 6.28 -29.45
N GLU A 33 5.56 7.54 -29.84
CA GLU A 33 4.84 8.71 -29.31
C GLU A 33 3.41 8.87 -29.84
N LYS A 34 3.09 8.28 -31.00
CA LYS A 34 1.77 8.41 -31.66
C LYS A 34 1.31 7.10 -32.27
N CYS A 35 0.01 6.85 -32.21
CA CYS A 35 -0.59 5.69 -32.84
C CYS A 35 -0.45 5.81 -34.37
N PRO A 36 0.14 4.83 -35.06
CA PRO A 36 0.35 4.90 -36.50
C PRO A 36 -0.95 4.86 -37.32
N SER A 37 -2.08 4.49 -36.69
CA SER A 37 -3.37 4.34 -37.38
C SER A 37 -4.29 5.55 -37.21
N CYS A 38 -4.45 6.08 -36.00
CA CYS A 38 -5.32 7.24 -35.75
C CYS A 38 -4.56 8.53 -35.39
N GLY A 39 -3.24 8.47 -35.19
CA GLY A 39 -2.39 9.62 -34.89
C GLY A 39 -2.48 10.16 -33.46
N THR A 40 -3.27 9.54 -32.57
CA THR A 40 -3.39 9.94 -31.17
C THR A 40 -2.10 9.66 -30.38
N ASP A 41 -1.78 10.54 -29.45
CA ASP A 41 -0.74 10.43 -28.42
C ASP A 41 -1.32 10.17 -27.02
N ASP A 42 -2.65 10.12 -26.89
CA ASP A 42 -3.34 9.83 -25.64
C ASP A 42 -3.50 8.30 -25.47
N PHE A 43 -2.63 7.71 -24.65
CA PHE A 43 -2.57 6.27 -24.44
C PHE A 43 -2.97 5.86 -23.03
N MET A 44 -3.75 4.78 -22.96
CA MET A 44 -3.89 4.00 -21.74
C MET A 44 -2.61 3.21 -21.47
N ARG A 45 -2.44 2.72 -20.24
CA ARG A 45 -1.40 1.75 -19.91
C ARG A 45 -1.94 0.34 -20.11
N HIS A 46 -1.10 -0.56 -20.63
CA HIS A 46 -1.40 -1.98 -20.74
C HIS A 46 -0.36 -2.79 -19.98
N LEU A 47 -0.82 -3.67 -19.09
CA LEU A 47 0.00 -4.66 -18.41
C LEU A 47 -0.51 -6.03 -18.82
N ASP A 48 0.34 -6.81 -19.52
CA ASP A 48 -0.06 -8.08 -20.10
C ASP A 48 -0.56 -9.05 -19.02
N GLY A 49 -1.70 -9.70 -19.29
CA GLY A 49 -2.37 -10.60 -18.35
C GLY A 49 -3.07 -9.93 -17.15
N VAL A 50 -2.94 -8.61 -16.97
CA VAL A 50 -3.56 -7.88 -15.85
C VAL A 50 -4.70 -6.98 -16.31
N GLY A 51 -4.44 -6.05 -17.25
CA GLY A 51 -5.48 -5.11 -17.66
C GLY A 51 -5.02 -3.94 -18.54
N VAL A 52 -5.97 -3.08 -18.86
CA VAL A 52 -5.78 -1.83 -19.59
C VAL A 52 -6.62 -0.74 -18.93
N GLU A 53 -5.98 0.35 -18.51
CA GLU A 53 -6.68 1.51 -17.92
C GLU A 53 -5.81 2.79 -18.05
N TYR A 54 -6.44 3.95 -17.94
CA TYR A 54 -5.75 5.23 -17.89
C TYR A 54 -5.00 5.43 -16.58
N GLY A 55 -3.86 6.14 -16.67
CA GLY A 55 -2.99 6.39 -15.53
C GLY A 55 -2.21 5.15 -15.09
N THR A 56 -1.43 5.32 -14.03
CA THR A 56 -0.52 4.30 -13.48
C THR A 56 -0.96 3.79 -12.11
N ASP A 57 -1.94 4.41 -11.46
CA ASP A 57 -2.34 4.09 -10.09
C ASP A 57 -2.72 2.61 -9.94
N TRP A 58 -3.52 2.07 -10.89
CA TRP A 58 -3.93 0.66 -10.88
C TRP A 58 -2.75 -0.32 -11.07
N VAL A 59 -1.71 0.09 -11.79
CA VAL A 59 -0.47 -0.69 -11.96
C VAL A 59 0.30 -0.70 -10.65
N ILE A 60 0.45 0.46 -10.02
CA ILE A 60 1.14 0.60 -8.73
C ILE A 60 0.44 -0.25 -7.66
N GLU A 61 -0.88 -0.16 -7.56
CA GLU A 61 -1.67 -0.99 -6.64
C GLU A 61 -1.48 -2.49 -6.92
N HIS A 62 -1.44 -2.89 -8.19
CA HIS A 62 -1.17 -4.27 -8.57
C HIS A 62 0.22 -4.73 -8.12
N LEU A 63 1.27 -3.93 -8.35
CA LEU A 63 2.64 -4.25 -7.95
C LEU A 63 2.75 -4.41 -6.44
N ILE A 64 2.19 -3.47 -5.67
CA ILE A 64 2.21 -3.54 -4.20
C ILE A 64 1.50 -4.81 -3.71
N LYS A 65 0.33 -5.14 -4.26
CA LYS A 65 -0.40 -6.37 -3.92
C LYS A 65 0.34 -7.66 -4.30
N GLN A 66 1.21 -7.62 -5.32
CA GLN A 66 1.99 -8.80 -5.75
C GLN A 66 3.27 -8.98 -4.94
N HIS A 67 3.92 -7.89 -4.52
CA HIS A 67 5.26 -7.92 -3.95
C HIS A 67 5.33 -7.58 -2.46
N CYS A 68 4.33 -6.89 -1.92
CA CYS A 68 4.25 -6.56 -0.50
C CYS A 68 3.17 -7.38 0.20
N THR A 69 3.28 -7.51 1.52
CA THR A 69 2.26 -8.16 2.36
C THR A 69 1.55 -7.10 3.19
N PRO A 70 0.21 -7.10 3.27
CA PRO A 70 -0.49 -6.19 4.15
C PRO A 70 -0.15 -6.49 5.61
N ILE A 71 -0.11 -5.45 6.44
CA ILE A 71 0.18 -5.59 7.87
C ILE A 71 -1.00 -6.19 8.63
N ASP A 72 -0.72 -6.87 9.74
CA ASP A 72 -1.72 -7.12 10.78
C ASP A 72 -1.70 -5.96 11.78
N ALA A 73 -2.60 -5.00 11.57
CA ALA A 73 -2.64 -3.78 12.38
C ALA A 73 -3.05 -4.05 13.85
N GLU A 74 -3.80 -5.12 14.12
CA GLU A 74 -4.14 -5.49 15.50
C GLU A 74 -2.92 -6.09 16.20
N GLU A 75 -2.17 -6.97 15.53
CA GLU A 75 -0.94 -7.54 16.06
C GLU A 75 0.11 -6.46 16.34
N GLN A 76 0.35 -5.57 15.38
CA GLN A 76 1.31 -4.46 15.56
C GLN A 76 0.92 -3.53 16.73
N PHE A 77 -0.36 -3.24 16.91
CA PHE A 77 -0.81 -2.42 18.02
C PHE A 77 -0.68 -3.15 19.37
N GLU A 78 -0.95 -4.46 19.41
CA GLU A 78 -0.72 -5.29 20.60
C GLU A 78 0.77 -5.30 20.99
N GLU A 79 1.67 -5.49 20.03
CA GLU A 79 3.12 -5.43 20.22
C GLU A 79 3.57 -4.04 20.70
N LEU A 80 3.08 -2.97 20.07
CA LEU A 80 3.38 -1.59 20.48
C LEU A 80 3.02 -1.35 21.95
N LEU A 81 1.84 -1.79 22.39
CA LEU A 81 1.43 -1.66 23.79
C LEU A 81 2.33 -2.49 24.71
N SER A 82 2.67 -3.71 24.31
CA SER A 82 3.52 -4.63 25.06
C SER A 82 4.93 -4.05 25.30
N GLU A 83 5.48 -3.35 24.31
CA GLU A 83 6.82 -2.75 24.38
C GLU A 83 6.85 -1.41 25.12
N THR A 84 5.79 -0.61 25.02
CA THR A 84 5.79 0.79 25.50
C THR A 84 5.11 0.99 26.85
N CYS A 85 4.16 0.12 27.21
CA CYS A 85 3.39 0.27 28.45
C CYS A 85 3.93 -0.64 29.57
N GLU A 86 3.76 -0.19 30.82
CA GLU A 86 4.04 -1.04 31.98
C GLU A 86 3.04 -2.21 32.07
N THR A 87 3.46 -3.32 32.68
CA THR A 87 2.59 -4.47 32.89
C THR A 87 1.39 -4.13 33.78
N VAL A 88 0.23 -4.71 33.45
CA VAL A 88 -1.01 -4.46 34.20
C VAL A 88 -1.06 -5.36 35.43
N LYS A 89 -1.27 -4.77 36.60
CA LYS A 89 -1.38 -5.50 37.88
C LYS A 89 -2.83 -5.71 38.29
N ILE A 90 -3.21 -6.98 38.44
CA ILE A 90 -4.50 -7.37 39.02
C ILE A 90 -4.24 -8.25 40.24
N GLY A 91 -4.43 -7.68 41.43
CA GLY A 91 -4.04 -8.32 42.68
C GLY A 91 -2.52 -8.47 42.78
N SER A 92 -2.03 -9.71 42.71
CA SER A 92 -0.58 -10.04 42.75
C SER A 92 -0.05 -10.59 41.42
N LEU A 93 -0.89 -10.62 40.38
CA LEU A 93 -0.54 -11.11 39.06
C LEU A 93 -0.23 -9.93 38.13
N GLU A 94 0.72 -10.15 37.24
CA GLU A 94 1.15 -9.20 36.21
C GLU A 94 0.76 -9.76 34.83
N TYR A 95 0.25 -8.89 33.97
CA TYR A 95 -0.24 -9.24 32.64
C TYR A 95 0.32 -8.28 31.60
N ASP A 96 0.40 -8.79 30.38
CA ASP A 96 0.76 -8.01 29.21
C ASP A 96 -0.34 -6.97 28.89
N PRO A 97 0.01 -5.68 28.71
CA PRO A 97 -0.96 -4.61 28.48
C PRO A 97 -1.71 -4.75 27.16
N GLY A 98 -1.06 -5.22 26.08
CA GLY A 98 -1.67 -5.44 24.78
C GLY A 98 -2.75 -6.53 24.86
N TYR A 99 -2.37 -7.68 25.43
CA TYR A 99 -3.28 -8.79 25.69
C TYR A 99 -4.47 -8.36 26.55
N VAL A 100 -4.22 -7.61 27.64
CA VAL A 100 -5.27 -7.13 28.54
C VAL A 100 -6.24 -6.23 27.80
N LEU A 101 -5.76 -5.22 27.08
CA LEU A 101 -6.65 -4.28 26.39
C LEU A 101 -7.48 -4.98 25.31
N ARG A 102 -6.84 -5.85 24.50
CA ARG A 102 -7.49 -6.62 23.43
C ARG A 102 -8.63 -7.49 23.94
N ASN A 103 -8.47 -8.09 25.13
CA ASN A 103 -9.44 -9.05 25.67
C ASN A 103 -10.47 -8.43 26.62
N ILE A 104 -10.10 -7.39 27.38
CA ILE A 104 -11.00 -6.77 28.37
C ILE A 104 -11.87 -5.70 27.73
N ASP A 105 -11.29 -4.84 26.88
CA ASP A 105 -12.03 -3.81 26.14
C ASP A 105 -11.64 -3.83 24.65
N PRO A 106 -12.19 -4.78 23.87
CA PRO A 106 -11.90 -4.88 22.45
C PRO A 106 -12.34 -3.67 21.63
N VAL A 107 -13.26 -2.84 22.15
CA VAL A 107 -13.70 -1.62 21.47
C VAL A 107 -12.63 -0.55 21.60
N ALA A 108 -12.16 -0.31 22.82
CA ALA A 108 -11.05 0.61 23.05
C ALA A 108 -9.78 0.17 22.31
N PHE A 109 -9.50 -1.14 22.27
CA PHE A 109 -8.39 -1.69 21.50
C PHE A 109 -8.48 -1.32 20.01
N ARG A 110 -9.62 -1.57 19.35
CA ARG A 110 -9.81 -1.23 17.93
C ARG A 110 -9.80 0.28 17.66
N CYS A 111 -10.27 1.10 18.59
CA CYS A 111 -10.10 2.55 18.51
C CYS A 111 -8.60 2.91 18.50
N GLY A 112 -7.81 2.31 19.39
CA GLY A 112 -6.36 2.49 19.42
C GLY A 112 -5.64 2.05 18.13
N VAL A 113 -6.05 0.92 17.53
CA VAL A 113 -5.55 0.49 16.22
C VAL A 113 -5.83 1.56 15.15
N SER A 114 -7.07 2.07 15.11
CA SER A 114 -7.44 3.14 14.17
C SER A 114 -6.63 4.42 14.40
N ASP A 115 -6.41 4.79 15.66
CA ASP A 115 -5.63 5.97 16.04
C ASP A 115 -4.15 5.80 15.65
N MET A 116 -3.58 4.60 15.82
CA MET A 116 -2.22 4.27 15.39
C MET A 116 -2.07 4.39 13.87
N LEU A 117 -2.99 3.81 13.09
CA LEU A 117 -2.94 3.86 11.63
C LEU A 117 -3.13 5.28 11.08
N ALA A 118 -3.95 6.10 11.74
CA ALA A 118 -4.16 7.50 11.37
C ALA A 118 -3.05 8.44 11.86
N GLY A 119 -2.34 8.07 12.92
CA GLY A 119 -1.29 8.88 13.54
C GLY A 119 0.02 8.90 12.74
N ASP A 120 0.29 7.83 11.99
CA ASP A 120 1.53 7.64 11.23
C ASP A 120 1.25 7.40 9.73
N GLU A 121 0.73 8.43 9.05
CA GLU A 121 0.49 8.40 7.59
C GLU A 121 1.78 8.21 6.77
N ASP A 122 2.95 8.46 7.38
CA ASP A 122 4.26 8.24 6.76
C ASP A 122 4.73 6.77 6.85
N LEU A 123 4.17 5.97 7.75
CA LEU A 123 4.53 4.56 7.94
C LEU A 123 3.60 3.60 7.21
N TYR A 124 2.33 3.97 7.07
CA TYR A 124 1.30 3.09 6.51
C TYR A 124 0.55 3.75 5.37
N THR A 125 0.25 2.96 4.34
CA THR A 125 -0.61 3.39 3.24
C THR A 125 -1.76 2.41 3.04
N GLU A 126 -2.97 2.94 2.86
CA GLU A 126 -4.16 2.13 2.59
C GLU A 126 -4.34 1.90 1.09
N ILE A 127 -4.45 0.62 0.71
CA ILE A 127 -4.76 0.15 -0.64
C ILE A 127 -5.84 -0.93 -0.52
N ASP A 128 -7.01 -0.67 -1.13
CA ASP A 128 -8.13 -1.62 -1.16
C ASP A 128 -8.54 -2.13 0.23
N CYS A 129 -8.68 -1.19 1.18
CA CYS A 129 -9.02 -1.46 2.59
C CYS A 129 -8.01 -2.34 3.35
N GLN A 130 -6.78 -2.45 2.85
CA GLN A 130 -5.66 -3.09 3.54
C GLN A 130 -4.54 -2.08 3.72
N TYR A 131 -3.82 -2.18 4.84
CA TYR A 131 -2.68 -1.31 5.14
C TYR A 131 -1.39 -2.02 4.78
N TYR A 132 -0.46 -1.27 4.17
CA TYR A 132 0.87 -1.74 3.81
C TYR A 132 1.91 -0.83 4.45
N ASN A 133 3.04 -1.40 4.84
CA ASN A 133 4.16 -0.63 5.35
C ASN A 133 4.84 0.12 4.19
N VAL A 134 5.07 1.43 4.37
CA VAL A 134 5.69 2.27 3.34
C VAL A 134 7.13 1.84 3.06
N CYS A 135 7.90 1.44 4.07
CA CYS A 135 9.27 0.96 3.88
C CYS A 135 9.33 -0.31 3.01
N ASP A 136 8.36 -1.21 3.13
CA ASP A 136 8.29 -2.40 2.27
C ASP A 136 8.03 -2.03 0.81
N ILE A 137 7.22 -0.99 0.58
CA ILE A 137 6.94 -0.45 -0.75
C ILE A 137 8.18 0.25 -1.33
N GLU A 138 8.93 0.99 -0.51
CA GLU A 138 10.20 1.60 -0.91
C GLU A 138 11.21 0.54 -1.34
N ASN A 139 11.39 -0.50 -0.51
CA ASN A 139 12.29 -1.62 -0.82
C ASN A 139 11.86 -2.33 -2.12
N MET A 140 10.56 -2.58 -2.30
CA MET A 140 10.03 -3.15 -3.55
C MET A 140 10.37 -2.26 -4.76
N ALA A 141 10.18 -0.95 -4.64
CA ALA A 141 10.46 -0.02 -5.74
C ALA A 141 11.94 -0.02 -6.13
N GLU A 142 12.85 -0.15 -5.16
CA GLU A 142 14.30 -0.25 -5.40
C GLU A 142 14.72 -1.59 -6.00
N GLU A 143 14.05 -2.69 -5.64
CA GLU A 143 14.34 -4.02 -6.21
C GLU A 143 13.86 -4.17 -7.65
N LEU A 144 12.79 -3.46 -8.04
CA LEU A 144 12.18 -3.53 -9.35
C LEU A 144 12.68 -2.47 -10.35
N SER A 145 13.31 -1.39 -9.87
CA SER A 145 13.92 -0.34 -10.72
C SER A 145 15.24 -0.77 -11.33
#